data_AF-A0A8J7HBT1-F1
#
_entry.id   AF-A0A8J7HBT1-F1
#
_cell.length_a   1.000
_cell.length_b   1.000
_cell.length_c   1.000
_cell.angle_alpha   90.00
_cell.angle_beta   90.00
_cell.angle_gamma   90.00
#
_symmetry.space_group_name_H-M   'P 1'
#
loop_
_entity.id
_entity.type
_entity.pdbx_description
1 polymer ?
#
loop_
_entity_poly.entity_id
_entity_poly.type
_entity_poly.pdbx_seq_one_letter_code
_entity_poly.pdbx_strand_id
1 'polypeptide(L)'
;MNSIRIEMDNEAIITAEEIRLILERYRIGKKPLAKLLGWGETTIIRYMEGDIPTNEYSNKLKTILNDPEFYYDLLNKRKECLTNVAYKKSKKAVLSKIMASKIYAAAYYIVNKSSAEICASYIQYLLYYIQAFSLAIKDKEMFQEECGISSNQMPYHKLYEAMKKNGIRTLEVNEEFLTEEEKELIDAVYDSFTWYGPKALRAISAFEKSMIKISRDKYNNKIISKDTLKTYFKEILTQYHITSLKEIGNYPDKRVQDIRELNI
;
A
#
# COMPACT_ATOMS: atom_id res chain seq x y z
N MET A 1 10.31 36.07 -10.19
CA MET A 1 8.84 35.93 -10.11
C MET A 1 8.48 34.55 -10.64
N ASN A 2 8.39 33.56 -9.76
CA ASN A 2 7.97 32.20 -10.12
C ASN A 2 6.45 32.14 -10.01
N SER A 3 5.78 32.25 -11.15
CA SER A 3 4.38 31.89 -11.29
C SER A 3 4.24 30.38 -11.06
N ILE A 4 3.74 30.02 -9.89
CA ILE A 4 3.24 28.68 -9.57
C ILE A 4 2.06 28.43 -10.52
N ARG A 5 2.30 27.68 -11.59
CA ARG A 5 1.21 27.03 -12.33
C ARG A 5 0.71 25.90 -11.45
N ILE A 6 -0.33 26.20 -10.67
CA ILE A 6 -1.24 25.18 -10.16
C ILE A 6 -1.89 24.59 -11.42
N GLU A 7 -1.46 23.41 -11.83
CA GLU A 7 -2.21 22.60 -12.79
C GLU A 7 -3.52 22.22 -12.10
N MET A 8 -4.53 23.07 -12.28
CA MET A 8 -5.92 22.72 -12.00
C MET A 8 -6.28 21.64 -13.02
N ASP A 9 -6.25 20.40 -12.57
CA ASP A 9 -6.79 19.26 -13.29
C ASP A 9 -8.19 19.65 -13.79
N ASN A 10 -8.42 19.60 -15.10
CA ASN A 10 -9.77 19.75 -15.62
C ASN A 10 -10.57 18.56 -15.07
N GLU A 11 -11.32 18.78 -13.98
CA GLU A 11 -12.13 17.75 -13.34
C GLU A 11 -13.21 17.31 -14.32
N ALA A 12 -12.89 16.32 -15.16
CA ALA A 12 -13.84 15.81 -16.13
C ALA A 12 -15.11 15.35 -15.38
N ILE A 13 -16.26 15.68 -15.92
CA ILE A 13 -17.55 15.21 -15.39
C ILE A 13 -17.55 13.69 -15.33
N ILE A 14 -18.06 13.11 -14.24
CA ILE A 14 -18.16 11.65 -14.16
C ILE A 14 -19.20 11.13 -15.16
N THR A 15 -18.84 10.07 -15.87
CA THR A 15 -19.70 9.41 -16.86
C THR A 15 -20.62 8.37 -16.24
N ALA A 16 -21.72 8.06 -16.92
CA ALA A 16 -22.61 6.95 -16.54
C ALA A 16 -21.86 5.62 -16.45
N GLU A 17 -20.84 5.42 -17.29
CA GLU A 17 -20.02 4.20 -17.30
C GLU A 17 -19.11 4.11 -16.09
N GLU A 18 -18.46 5.20 -15.70
CA GLU A 18 -17.70 5.27 -14.46
C GLU A 18 -18.58 4.98 -13.23
N ILE A 19 -19.84 5.44 -13.24
CA ILE A 19 -20.81 5.10 -12.18
C ILE A 19 -21.13 3.60 -12.20
N ARG A 20 -21.33 2.98 -13.38
CA ARG A 20 -21.54 1.51 -13.48
C ARG A 20 -20.37 0.75 -12.86
N LEU A 21 -19.14 1.15 -13.16
CA LEU A 21 -17.94 0.54 -12.59
C LEU A 21 -17.92 0.61 -11.06
N ILE A 22 -18.37 1.72 -10.44
CA ILE A 22 -18.49 1.83 -8.98
C ILE A 22 -19.48 0.79 -8.44
N LEU A 23 -20.67 0.71 -9.03
CA LEU A 23 -21.75 -0.19 -8.59
C LEU A 23 -21.33 -1.66 -8.67
N GLU A 24 -20.68 -2.04 -9.77
CA GLU A 24 -20.18 -3.40 -10.00
C GLU A 24 -19.02 -3.74 -9.06
N ARG A 25 -18.00 -2.88 -9.01
CA ARG A 25 -16.78 -3.08 -8.21
C ARG A 25 -17.09 -3.25 -6.74
N TYR A 26 -17.96 -2.40 -6.20
CA TYR A 26 -18.31 -2.43 -4.79
C TYR A 26 -19.62 -3.14 -4.50
N ARG A 27 -20.20 -3.80 -5.50
CA ARG A 27 -21.44 -4.59 -5.40
C ARG A 27 -22.55 -3.85 -4.64
N ILE A 28 -22.68 -2.55 -4.91
CA ILE A 28 -23.63 -1.64 -4.26
C ILE A 28 -24.69 -1.20 -5.27
N GLY A 29 -25.95 -1.14 -4.85
CA GLY A 29 -27.06 -0.70 -5.72
C GLY A 29 -27.11 0.83 -5.85
N LYS A 30 -27.80 1.33 -6.89
CA LYS A 30 -27.97 2.77 -7.15
C LYS A 30 -28.54 3.54 -5.95
N LYS A 31 -29.66 3.06 -5.40
CA LYS A 31 -30.31 3.66 -4.21
C LYS A 31 -29.45 3.56 -2.95
N PRO A 32 -28.88 2.38 -2.60
CA PRO A 32 -27.89 2.26 -1.52
C PRO A 32 -26.71 3.25 -1.66
N LEU A 33 -26.14 3.40 -2.85
CA LEU A 33 -25.04 4.33 -3.09
C LEU A 33 -25.48 5.79 -2.87
N ALA A 34 -26.64 6.19 -3.41
CA ALA A 34 -27.19 7.54 -3.18
C ALA A 34 -27.38 7.82 -1.68
N LYS A 35 -27.98 6.87 -0.96
CA LYS A 35 -28.21 6.98 0.49
C LYS A 35 -26.89 7.06 1.28
N LEU A 36 -25.90 6.25 0.91
CA LEU A 36 -24.56 6.28 1.51
C LEU A 36 -23.92 7.67 1.35
N LEU A 37 -24.09 8.30 0.19
CA LEU A 37 -23.60 9.64 -0.11
C LEU A 37 -24.42 10.77 0.55
N GLY A 38 -25.60 10.45 1.10
CA GLY A 38 -26.52 11.46 1.63
C GLY A 38 -27.25 12.23 0.52
N TRP A 39 -27.36 11.64 -0.66
CA TRP A 39 -28.03 12.22 -1.82
C TRP A 39 -29.46 11.68 -1.94
N GLY A 40 -30.32 12.39 -2.69
CA GLY A 40 -31.67 11.91 -3.00
C GLY A 40 -31.62 10.58 -3.76
N GLU A 41 -32.54 9.65 -3.48
CA GLU A 41 -32.49 8.26 -3.97
C GLU A 41 -32.38 8.13 -5.49
N THR A 42 -32.96 9.09 -6.24
CA THR A 42 -32.96 9.10 -7.71
C THR A 42 -31.73 9.73 -8.32
N THR A 43 -30.84 10.34 -7.52
CA THR A 43 -29.67 11.08 -8.01
C THR A 43 -28.73 10.21 -8.85
N ILE A 44 -28.36 9.03 -8.34
CA ILE A 44 -27.49 8.10 -9.08
C ILE A 44 -28.21 7.54 -10.31
N ILE A 45 -29.53 7.33 -10.24
CA ILE A 45 -30.34 6.84 -11.37
C ILE A 45 -30.29 7.85 -12.51
N ARG A 46 -30.60 9.12 -12.21
CA ARG A 46 -30.59 10.24 -13.16
C ARG A 46 -29.26 10.38 -13.89
N TYR A 47 -28.13 10.37 -13.17
CA TYR A 47 -26.82 10.48 -13.81
C TYR A 47 -26.49 9.30 -14.73
N MET A 48 -27.01 8.12 -14.41
CA MET A 48 -26.87 6.96 -15.31
C MET A 48 -27.79 7.02 -16.53
N GLU A 49 -28.85 7.84 -16.49
CA GLU A 49 -29.83 8.04 -17.56
C GLU A 49 -29.53 9.26 -18.44
N GLY A 50 -28.52 10.07 -18.07
CA GLY A 50 -27.99 11.15 -18.91
C GLY A 50 -27.91 12.51 -18.23
N ASP A 51 -28.43 12.66 -17.01
CA ASP A 51 -28.30 13.93 -16.28
C ASP A 51 -26.82 14.24 -16.00
N ILE A 52 -26.44 15.50 -16.16
CA ILE A 52 -25.07 15.96 -15.93
C ILE A 52 -24.88 16.29 -14.44
N PRO A 53 -24.02 15.56 -13.70
CA PRO A 53 -23.72 15.88 -12.30
C PRO A 53 -22.96 17.21 -12.17
N THR A 54 -23.10 17.85 -11.01
CA THR A 54 -22.24 18.99 -10.65
C THR A 54 -20.79 18.53 -10.45
N ASN A 55 -19.84 19.46 -10.45
CA ASN A 55 -18.43 19.15 -10.17
C ASN A 55 -18.26 18.47 -8.80
N GLU A 56 -18.93 18.98 -7.76
CA GLU A 56 -18.87 18.39 -6.41
C GLU A 56 -19.29 16.90 -6.42
N TYR A 57 -20.39 16.57 -7.11
CA TYR A 57 -20.91 15.21 -7.17
C TYR A 57 -19.99 14.33 -8.03
N SER A 58 -19.49 14.86 -9.15
CA SER A 58 -18.50 14.19 -10.00
C SER A 58 -17.24 13.84 -9.22
N ASN A 59 -16.67 14.80 -8.50
CA ASN A 59 -15.46 14.62 -7.70
C ASN A 59 -15.65 13.57 -6.62
N LYS A 60 -16.81 13.57 -5.95
CA LYS A 60 -17.10 12.57 -4.92
C LYS A 60 -17.14 11.15 -5.49
N LEU A 61 -17.83 10.96 -6.62
CA LEU A 61 -17.92 9.66 -7.26
C LEU A 61 -16.57 9.23 -7.86
N LYS A 62 -15.81 10.15 -8.46
CA LYS A 62 -14.44 9.88 -8.93
C LYS A 62 -13.50 9.49 -7.80
N THR A 63 -13.61 10.15 -6.65
CA THR A 63 -12.86 9.76 -5.45
C THR A 63 -13.19 8.32 -5.06
N ILE A 64 -14.47 7.94 -5.05
CA ILE A 64 -14.89 6.56 -4.76
C ILE A 64 -14.38 5.56 -5.80
N LEU A 65 -14.40 5.94 -7.07
CA LEU A 65 -13.90 5.11 -8.16
C LEU A 65 -12.38 4.87 -8.04
N ASN A 66 -11.62 5.89 -7.66
CA ASN A 66 -10.16 5.86 -7.69
C ASN A 66 -9.52 5.46 -6.34
N ASP A 67 -10.24 5.61 -5.24
CA ASP A 67 -9.74 5.40 -3.88
C ASP A 67 -10.64 4.40 -3.10
N PRO A 68 -10.34 3.09 -3.18
CA PRO A 68 -11.10 2.06 -2.47
C PRO A 68 -11.07 2.21 -0.95
N GLU A 69 -9.98 2.73 -0.38
CA GLU A 69 -9.87 2.96 1.06
C GLU A 69 -10.79 4.09 1.53
N PHE A 70 -10.87 5.17 0.74
CA PHE A 70 -11.85 6.23 0.98
C PHE A 70 -13.28 5.69 0.96
N TYR A 71 -13.59 4.80 -0.01
CA TYR A 71 -14.91 4.16 -0.07
C TYR A 71 -15.17 3.26 1.13
N TYR A 72 -14.18 2.47 1.58
CA TYR A 72 -14.29 1.64 2.77
C TYR A 72 -14.62 2.47 4.02
N ASP A 73 -13.98 3.62 4.19
CA ASP A 73 -14.23 4.51 5.33
C ASP A 73 -15.63 5.13 5.27
N LEU A 74 -16.04 5.59 4.09
CA LEU A 74 -17.40 6.09 3.88
C LEU A 74 -18.43 5.01 4.24
N LEU A 75 -18.20 3.77 3.78
CA LEU A 75 -19.07 2.63 4.03
C LEU A 75 -19.20 2.32 5.53
N ASN A 76 -18.09 2.32 6.28
CA ASN A 76 -18.09 2.06 7.72
C ASN A 76 -18.72 3.21 8.51
N LYS A 77 -18.40 4.46 8.19
CA LYS A 77 -18.95 5.65 8.85
C LYS A 77 -20.47 5.75 8.70
N ARG A 78 -21.03 5.22 7.60
CA ARG A 78 -22.45 5.30 7.27
C ARG A 78 -23.13 3.94 7.13
N LYS A 79 -22.62 2.92 7.83
CA LYS A 79 -23.14 1.55 7.76
C LYS A 79 -24.64 1.46 8.10
N GLU A 80 -25.11 2.28 9.05
CA GLU A 80 -26.51 2.34 9.50
C GLU A 80 -27.48 2.83 8.42
N CYS A 81 -26.96 3.47 7.36
CA CYS A 81 -27.78 3.88 6.22
C CYS A 81 -28.17 2.69 5.34
N LEU A 82 -27.48 1.54 5.45
CA LEU A 82 -27.65 0.39 4.59
C LEU A 82 -28.31 -0.77 5.34
N THR A 83 -28.89 -1.72 4.60
CA THR A 83 -29.25 -3.02 5.20
C THR A 83 -27.98 -3.80 5.54
N ASN A 84 -28.04 -4.64 6.57
CA ASN A 84 -26.91 -5.49 6.96
C ASN A 84 -26.36 -6.33 5.80
N VAL A 85 -27.25 -6.83 4.93
CA VAL A 85 -26.87 -7.62 3.76
C VAL A 85 -26.12 -6.76 2.73
N ALA A 86 -26.62 -5.56 2.43
CA ALA A 86 -25.98 -4.64 1.49
C ALA A 86 -24.60 -4.18 2.00
N TYR A 87 -24.51 -3.82 3.28
CA TYR A 87 -23.25 -3.44 3.92
C TYR A 87 -22.22 -4.57 3.85
N LYS A 88 -22.57 -5.78 4.30
CA LYS A 88 -21.64 -6.93 4.28
C LYS A 88 -21.15 -7.27 2.87
N LYS A 89 -22.06 -7.28 1.88
CA LYS A 89 -21.71 -7.56 0.47
C LYS A 89 -20.74 -6.52 -0.08
N SER A 90 -21.01 -5.25 0.20
CA SER A 90 -20.18 -4.16 -0.29
C SER A 90 -18.84 -4.08 0.42
N LYS A 91 -18.82 -4.29 1.75
CA LYS A 91 -17.61 -4.35 2.57
C LYS A 91 -16.65 -5.44 2.07
N LYS A 92 -17.18 -6.65 1.81
CA LYS A 92 -16.38 -7.74 1.23
C LYS A 92 -15.80 -7.36 -0.14
N ALA A 93 -16.57 -6.67 -0.98
CA ALA A 93 -16.14 -6.28 -2.31
C ALA A 93 -15.00 -5.24 -2.28
N VAL A 94 -15.12 -4.20 -1.45
CA VAL A 94 -14.06 -3.19 -1.30
C VAL A 94 -12.80 -3.76 -0.66
N LEU A 95 -12.91 -4.60 0.37
CA LEU A 95 -11.76 -5.26 0.99
C LEU A 95 -11.03 -6.15 -0.01
N SER A 96 -11.77 -6.94 -0.79
CA SER A 96 -11.18 -7.73 -1.89
C SER A 96 -10.48 -6.85 -2.92
N LYS A 97 -11.02 -5.65 -3.21
CA LYS A 97 -10.36 -4.72 -4.14
C LYS A 97 -9.07 -4.12 -3.58
N ILE A 98 -9.03 -3.76 -2.29
CA ILE A 98 -7.83 -3.25 -1.62
C ILE A 98 -6.75 -4.34 -1.59
N MET A 99 -7.14 -5.56 -1.19
CA MET A 99 -6.22 -6.70 -1.01
C MET A 99 -5.83 -7.40 -2.31
N ALA A 100 -6.44 -7.03 -3.45
CA ALA A 100 -6.08 -7.60 -4.76
C ALA A 100 -4.62 -7.32 -5.14
N SER A 101 -4.02 -6.27 -4.58
CA SER A 101 -2.59 -6.02 -4.70
C SER A 101 -1.83 -6.68 -3.55
N LYS A 102 -0.83 -7.51 -3.89
CA LYS A 102 -0.04 -8.25 -2.91
C LYS A 102 0.72 -7.35 -1.94
N ILE A 103 1.19 -6.18 -2.39
CA ILE A 103 1.85 -5.22 -1.50
C ILE A 103 0.89 -4.62 -0.48
N TYR A 104 -0.37 -4.36 -0.86
CA TYR A 104 -1.42 -3.91 0.07
C TYR A 104 -1.79 -5.02 1.05
N ALA A 105 -1.90 -6.26 0.60
CA ALA A 105 -2.15 -7.40 1.47
C ALA A 105 -1.06 -7.56 2.55
N ALA A 106 0.21 -7.52 2.16
CA ALA A 106 1.33 -7.56 3.10
C ALA A 106 1.35 -6.34 4.04
N ALA A 107 1.09 -5.14 3.52
CA ALA A 107 1.05 -3.93 4.33
C ALA A 107 -0.04 -3.99 5.41
N TYR A 108 -1.26 -4.40 5.05
CA TYR A 108 -2.35 -4.52 6.01
C TYR A 108 -2.22 -5.71 6.96
N TYR A 109 -1.52 -6.77 6.54
CA TYR A 109 -1.11 -7.84 7.47
C TYR A 109 -0.20 -7.29 8.57
N ILE A 110 0.81 -6.48 8.21
CA ILE A 110 1.70 -5.78 9.17
C ILE A 110 0.92 -4.81 10.07
N VAL A 111 0.02 -4.02 9.48
CA VAL A 111 -0.81 -3.06 10.25
C VAL A 111 -1.70 -3.79 11.25
N ASN A 112 -2.32 -4.91 10.87
CA ASN A 112 -3.12 -5.71 11.78
C ASN A 112 -2.27 -6.36 12.88
N LYS A 113 -1.11 -6.93 12.53
CA LYS A 113 -0.19 -7.53 13.50
C LYS A 113 0.32 -6.52 14.53
N SER A 114 0.53 -5.27 14.12
CA SER A 114 0.92 -4.17 15.01
C SER A 114 -0.25 -3.49 15.72
N SER A 115 -1.49 -3.95 15.56
CA SER A 115 -2.69 -3.26 16.08
C SER A 115 -2.77 -1.78 15.65
N ALA A 116 -2.31 -1.47 14.44
CA ALA A 116 -2.13 -0.13 13.88
C ALA A 116 -1.13 0.78 14.63
N GLU A 117 -0.30 0.25 15.52
CA GLU A 117 0.77 0.96 16.21
C GLU A 117 2.06 1.03 15.37
N ILE A 118 1.91 1.38 14.09
CA ILE A 118 3.03 1.52 13.15
C ILE A 118 2.77 2.68 12.19
N CYS A 119 3.82 3.40 11.80
CA CYS A 119 3.69 4.52 10.87
C CYS A 119 3.93 4.10 9.41
N ALA A 120 3.33 4.84 8.46
CA ALA A 120 3.42 4.55 7.04
C ALA A 120 4.86 4.39 6.53
N SER A 121 5.81 5.23 7.01
CA SER A 121 7.22 5.13 6.61
C SER A 121 7.90 3.86 7.13
N TYR A 122 7.50 3.34 8.29
CA TYR A 122 8.07 2.11 8.83
C TYR A 122 7.64 0.91 7.97
N ILE A 123 6.36 0.85 7.61
CA ILE A 123 5.82 -0.18 6.70
C ILE A 123 6.64 -0.24 5.40
N GLN A 124 7.08 0.90 4.87
CA GLN A 124 7.91 0.94 3.66
C GLN A 124 9.25 0.20 3.81
N TYR A 125 9.92 0.31 4.95
CA TYR A 125 11.16 -0.43 5.21
C TYR A 125 10.89 -1.92 5.35
N LEU A 126 9.83 -2.31 6.06
CA LEU A 126 9.47 -3.71 6.22
C LEU A 126 9.16 -4.36 4.86
N LEU A 127 8.36 -3.70 4.02
CA LEU A 127 8.06 -4.20 2.67
C LEU A 127 9.32 -4.31 1.81
N TYR A 128 10.27 -3.37 1.92
CA TYR A 128 11.55 -3.46 1.23
C TYR A 128 12.33 -4.72 1.64
N TYR A 129 12.45 -4.98 2.94
CA TYR A 129 13.14 -6.18 3.43
C TYR A 129 12.41 -7.47 3.07
N ILE A 130 11.07 -7.48 3.12
CA ILE A 130 10.26 -8.62 2.66
C ILE A 130 10.56 -8.95 1.19
N GLN A 131 10.56 -7.95 0.30
CA GLN A 131 10.91 -8.15 -1.11
C GLN A 131 12.33 -8.69 -1.27
N ALA A 132 13.28 -8.09 -0.55
CA ALA A 132 14.68 -8.42 -0.65
C ALA A 132 15.00 -9.84 -0.19
N PHE A 133 14.49 -10.25 0.98
CA PHE A 133 14.67 -11.60 1.50
C PHE A 133 13.88 -12.64 0.68
N SER A 134 12.68 -12.30 0.17
CA SER A 134 11.97 -13.19 -0.76
C SER A 134 12.82 -13.51 -1.99
N LEU A 135 13.41 -12.47 -2.61
CA LEU A 135 14.26 -12.65 -3.78
C LEU A 135 15.53 -13.45 -3.48
N ALA A 136 16.16 -13.23 -2.32
CA ALA A 136 17.42 -13.87 -1.97
C ALA A 136 17.26 -15.32 -1.50
N ILE A 137 16.25 -15.60 -0.66
CA ILE A 137 16.01 -16.92 -0.04
C ILE A 137 15.19 -17.82 -0.98
N LYS A 138 14.12 -17.29 -1.57
CA LYS A 138 13.14 -18.07 -2.34
C LYS A 138 13.31 -17.95 -3.85
N ASP A 139 14.25 -17.13 -4.30
CA ASP A 139 14.47 -16.81 -5.71
C ASP A 139 13.23 -16.22 -6.42
N LYS A 140 12.28 -15.68 -5.65
CA LYS A 140 10.96 -15.24 -6.12
C LYS A 140 10.63 -13.84 -5.61
N GLU A 141 10.09 -12.99 -6.48
CA GLU A 141 9.57 -11.69 -6.07
C GLU A 141 8.32 -11.81 -5.20
N MET A 142 8.22 -10.96 -4.16
CA MET A 142 7.01 -10.84 -3.35
C MET A 142 6.03 -9.83 -3.95
N PHE A 143 6.54 -8.73 -4.52
CA PHE A 143 5.77 -7.64 -5.09
C PHE A 143 6.14 -7.40 -6.55
N GLN A 144 5.13 -7.04 -7.34
CA GLN A 144 5.33 -6.70 -8.75
C GLN A 144 5.93 -5.30 -8.89
N GLU A 145 5.62 -4.41 -7.94
CA GLU A 145 6.08 -3.04 -7.87
C GLU A 145 7.62 -2.96 -7.78
N GLU A 146 8.21 -2.05 -8.56
CA GLU A 146 9.65 -1.75 -8.49
C GLU A 146 9.97 -0.96 -7.22
N CYS A 147 11.16 -1.21 -6.64
CA CYS A 147 11.67 -0.45 -5.51
C CYS A 147 12.19 0.91 -5.99
N GLY A 148 11.36 1.95 -5.86
CA GLY A 148 11.69 3.31 -6.25
C GLY A 148 12.66 3.99 -5.29
N ILE A 149 13.51 4.86 -5.83
CA ILE A 149 14.32 5.80 -5.05
C ILE A 149 13.69 7.18 -5.20
N SER A 150 12.65 7.44 -4.41
CA SER A 150 11.98 8.75 -4.36
C SER A 150 12.82 9.79 -3.62
N SER A 151 12.49 11.07 -3.79
CA SER A 151 13.08 12.19 -3.03
C SER A 151 12.97 12.00 -1.51
N ASN A 152 11.87 11.39 -1.05
CA ASN A 152 11.62 11.04 0.36
C ASN A 152 12.20 9.67 0.75
N GLN A 153 12.96 9.03 -0.13
CA GLN A 153 13.64 7.74 0.08
C GLN A 153 12.73 6.53 0.33
N MET A 154 11.43 6.64 0.06
CA MET A 154 10.46 5.56 0.26
C MET A 154 10.41 4.61 -0.96
N PRO A 155 10.61 3.29 -0.77
CA PRO A 155 10.55 2.26 -1.81
C PRO A 155 9.26 2.24 -2.63
N TYR A 156 8.10 2.27 -1.98
CA TYR A 156 6.79 2.08 -2.62
C TYR A 156 5.91 3.32 -2.45
N HIS A 157 6.32 4.41 -3.13
CA HIS A 157 5.76 5.74 -2.95
C HIS A 157 4.23 5.82 -3.06
N LYS A 158 3.62 5.12 -4.03
CA LYS A 158 2.16 5.11 -4.21
C LYS A 158 1.42 4.59 -2.97
N LEU A 159 1.88 3.48 -2.40
CA LEU A 159 1.31 2.91 -1.19
C LEU A 159 1.55 3.83 0.01
N TYR A 160 2.76 4.40 0.13
CA TYR A 160 3.09 5.34 1.20
C TYR A 160 2.16 6.56 1.22
N GLU A 161 1.94 7.20 0.07
CA GLU A 161 1.05 8.37 -0.01
C GLU A 161 -0.41 8.00 0.27
N ALA A 162 -0.87 6.83 -0.21
CA ALA A 162 -2.22 6.33 0.09
C ALA A 162 -2.41 6.14 1.61
N MET A 163 -1.48 5.44 2.27
CA MET A 163 -1.51 5.21 3.72
C MET A 163 -1.41 6.51 4.52
N LYS A 164 -0.59 7.46 4.06
CA LYS A 164 -0.46 8.77 4.71
C LYS A 164 -1.75 9.60 4.58
N LYS A 165 -2.37 9.58 3.41
CA LYS A 165 -3.63 10.29 3.13
C LYS A 165 -4.80 9.72 3.94
N ASN A 166 -4.93 8.40 3.99
CA ASN A 166 -6.07 7.72 4.61
C ASN A 166 -5.86 7.43 6.10
N GLY A 167 -4.63 7.51 6.59
CA GLY A 167 -4.25 7.13 7.95
C GLY A 167 -4.11 5.62 8.11
N ILE A 168 -3.26 5.21 9.06
CA ILE A 168 -3.05 3.81 9.38
C ILE A 168 -4.18 3.31 10.29
N ARG A 169 -4.86 2.26 9.85
CA ARG A 169 -5.94 1.60 10.59
C ARG A 169 -5.99 0.12 10.23
N THR A 170 -6.46 -0.69 11.16
CA THR A 170 -6.68 -2.11 10.90
C THR A 170 -7.81 -2.30 9.89
N LEU A 171 -7.67 -3.35 9.09
CA LEU A 171 -8.72 -3.81 8.18
C LEU A 171 -9.08 -5.25 8.55
N GLU A 172 -10.36 -5.61 8.39
CA GLU A 172 -10.76 -7.02 8.46
C GLU A 172 -10.19 -7.74 7.22
N VAL A 173 -9.01 -8.33 7.37
CA VAL A 173 -8.31 -9.03 6.30
C VAL A 173 -8.78 -10.49 6.27
N ASN A 174 -9.18 -10.98 5.11
CA ASN A 174 -9.42 -12.41 4.91
C ASN A 174 -8.07 -13.12 4.68
N GLU A 175 -7.92 -14.34 5.18
CA GLU A 175 -6.67 -15.13 5.10
C GLU A 175 -6.25 -15.54 3.68
N GLU A 176 -7.08 -15.27 2.67
CA GLU A 176 -6.96 -15.79 1.30
C GLU A 176 -5.93 -15.05 0.41
N PHE A 177 -5.40 -13.89 0.83
CA PHE A 177 -4.57 -13.04 -0.03
C PHE A 177 -3.06 -13.27 0.09
N LEU A 178 -2.62 -13.98 1.13
CA LEU A 178 -1.23 -14.33 1.39
C LEU A 178 -1.16 -15.82 1.68
N THR A 179 -0.21 -16.53 1.08
CA THR A 179 0.02 -17.93 1.44
C THR A 179 0.67 -18.02 2.83
N GLU A 180 0.59 -19.18 3.48
CA GLU A 180 1.26 -19.39 4.78
C GLU A 180 2.77 -19.13 4.68
N GLU A 181 3.39 -19.59 3.59
CA GLU A 181 4.82 -19.36 3.33
C GLU A 181 5.18 -17.87 3.17
N GLU A 182 4.25 -17.06 2.63
CA GLU A 182 4.39 -15.61 2.52
C GLU A 182 4.21 -14.92 3.87
N LYS A 183 3.24 -15.37 4.67
CA LYS A 183 3.03 -14.89 6.05
C LYS A 183 4.24 -15.18 6.93
N GLU A 184 4.80 -16.38 6.86
CA GLU A 184 6.02 -16.75 7.60
C GLU A 184 7.20 -15.82 7.29
N LEU A 185 7.39 -15.44 6.02
CA LEU A 185 8.42 -14.47 5.65
C LEU A 185 8.12 -13.08 6.19
N ILE A 186 6.87 -12.62 6.07
CA ILE A 186 6.44 -11.32 6.60
C ILE A 186 6.67 -11.28 8.11
N ASP A 187 6.30 -12.34 8.83
CA ASP A 187 6.46 -12.47 10.27
C ASP A 187 7.93 -12.48 10.66
N ALA A 188 8.77 -13.26 9.96
CA ALA A 188 10.20 -13.28 10.23
C ALA A 188 10.86 -11.89 10.05
N VAL A 189 10.50 -11.15 8.99
CA VAL A 189 11.00 -9.79 8.78
C VAL A 189 10.42 -8.83 9.83
N TYR A 190 9.13 -8.91 10.12
CA TYR A 190 8.49 -8.08 11.14
C TYR A 190 9.18 -8.27 12.50
N ASP A 191 9.28 -9.51 12.97
CA ASP A 191 9.83 -9.85 14.28
C ASP A 191 11.33 -9.51 14.38
N SER A 192 12.06 -9.53 13.25
CA SER A 192 13.48 -9.16 13.19
C SER A 192 13.72 -7.64 13.22
N PHE A 193 12.93 -6.88 12.45
CA PHE A 193 13.19 -5.45 12.23
C PHE A 193 12.41 -4.53 13.17
N THR A 194 11.37 -5.03 13.85
CA THR A 194 10.54 -4.21 14.75
C THR A 194 11.19 -3.87 16.09
N TRP A 195 12.30 -4.55 16.44
CA TRP A 195 13.17 -4.16 17.55
C TRP A 195 13.90 -2.82 17.32
N TYR A 196 13.96 -2.36 16.07
CA TYR A 196 14.76 -1.20 15.66
C TYR A 196 13.88 -0.02 15.25
N GLY A 197 13.91 1.06 16.04
CA GLY A 197 13.14 2.25 15.71
C GLY A 197 13.48 2.88 14.34
N PRO A 198 12.61 3.78 13.83
CA PRO A 198 12.74 4.34 12.46
C PRO A 198 14.09 5.00 12.13
N LYS A 199 14.81 5.52 13.14
CA LYS A 199 16.15 6.09 12.95
C LYS A 199 17.15 5.03 12.48
N ALA A 200 17.15 3.86 13.12
CA ALA A 200 18.07 2.78 12.79
C ALA A 200 17.82 2.28 11.37
N LEU A 201 16.56 2.00 11.01
CA LEU A 201 16.22 1.52 9.67
C LEU A 201 16.54 2.53 8.57
N ARG A 202 16.37 3.82 8.86
CA ARG A 202 16.80 4.88 7.92
C ARG A 202 18.30 4.84 7.70
N ALA A 203 19.09 4.65 8.76
CA ALA A 203 20.55 4.58 8.67
C ALA A 203 20.99 3.33 7.89
N ILE A 204 20.40 2.16 8.18
CA ILE A 204 20.65 0.92 7.42
C ILE A 204 20.31 1.13 5.95
N SER A 205 19.12 1.64 5.64
CA SER A 205 18.69 1.87 4.26
C SER A 205 19.58 2.87 3.52
N ALA A 206 20.07 3.91 4.20
CA ALA A 206 21.00 4.87 3.61
C ALA A 206 22.35 4.23 3.27
N PHE A 207 22.88 3.41 4.19
CA PHE A 207 24.11 2.67 3.97
C PHE A 207 23.98 1.67 2.81
N GLU A 208 22.92 0.87 2.78
CA GLU A 208 22.64 -0.08 1.69
C GLU A 208 22.60 0.64 0.33
N LYS A 209 21.90 1.78 0.26
CA LYS A 209 21.79 2.58 -0.96
C LYS A 209 23.13 3.13 -1.46
N SER A 210 24.11 3.34 -0.57
CA SER A 210 25.47 3.72 -1.02
C SER A 210 26.25 2.57 -1.65
N MET A 211 25.87 1.31 -1.36
CA MET A 211 26.52 0.11 -1.90
C MET A 211 25.79 -0.46 -3.12
N ILE A 212 24.47 -0.23 -3.21
CA ILE A 212 23.62 -0.80 -4.26
C ILE A 212 23.65 0.07 -5.53
N LYS A 213 23.81 -0.58 -6.68
CA LYS A 213 23.74 0.07 -7.99
C LYS A 213 22.31 0.57 -8.28
N ILE A 214 22.19 1.86 -8.58
CA ILE A 214 20.93 2.48 -8.99
C ILE A 214 20.73 2.34 -10.50
N SER A 215 19.56 1.88 -10.88
CA SER A 215 19.12 1.75 -12.28
C SER A 215 17.97 2.72 -12.58
N ARG A 216 17.46 2.71 -13.81
CA ARG A 216 16.28 3.48 -14.20
C ARG A 216 15.21 2.62 -14.84
N ASP A 217 13.95 2.93 -14.56
CA ASP A 217 12.80 2.29 -15.22
C ASP A 217 12.54 2.87 -16.62
N LYS A 218 11.54 2.32 -17.31
CA LYS A 218 11.10 2.79 -18.65
C LYS A 218 10.58 4.23 -18.69
N TYR A 219 10.29 4.82 -17.53
CA TYR A 219 9.84 6.21 -17.37
C TYR A 219 10.97 7.11 -16.83
N ASN A 220 12.22 6.64 -16.85
CA ASN A 220 13.40 7.35 -16.39
C ASN A 220 13.45 7.62 -14.87
N ASN A 221 12.64 6.93 -14.06
CA ASN A 221 12.68 7.01 -12.59
C ASN A 221 13.83 6.17 -12.04
N LYS A 222 14.49 6.65 -10.98
CA LYS A 222 15.54 5.89 -10.29
C LYS A 222 14.92 4.73 -9.50
N ILE A 223 15.45 3.52 -9.70
CA ILE A 223 15.00 2.30 -9.04
C ILE A 223 16.19 1.44 -8.60
N ILE A 224 15.95 0.55 -7.64
CA ILE A 224 16.79 -0.61 -7.37
C ILE A 224 16.13 -1.80 -8.08
N SER A 225 16.77 -2.33 -9.12
CA SER A 225 16.21 -3.47 -9.85
C SER A 225 16.16 -4.71 -8.96
N LYS A 226 15.18 -5.59 -9.20
CA LYS A 226 15.02 -6.83 -8.44
C LYS A 226 16.26 -7.71 -8.49
N ASP A 227 16.94 -7.79 -9.63
CA ASP A 227 18.21 -8.53 -9.75
C ASP A 227 19.32 -7.93 -8.90
N THR A 228 19.46 -6.60 -8.89
CA THR A 228 20.47 -5.93 -8.05
C THR A 228 20.17 -6.19 -6.58
N LEU A 229 18.90 -6.06 -6.18
CA LEU A 229 18.46 -6.30 -4.80
C LEU A 229 18.71 -7.75 -4.39
N LYS A 230 18.39 -8.70 -5.26
CA LYS A 230 18.62 -10.13 -5.08
C LYS A 230 20.09 -10.46 -4.87
N THR A 231 20.97 -9.97 -5.74
CA THR A 231 22.42 -10.21 -5.64
C THR A 231 22.96 -9.65 -4.33
N TYR A 232 22.62 -8.40 -4.01
CA TYR A 232 23.06 -7.78 -2.75
C TYR A 232 22.60 -8.57 -1.53
N PHE A 233 21.33 -8.98 -1.47
CA PHE A 233 20.83 -9.74 -0.32
C PHE A 233 21.36 -11.18 -0.28
N LYS A 234 21.72 -11.81 -1.39
CA LYS A 234 22.43 -13.11 -1.36
C LYS A 234 23.83 -12.99 -0.73
N GLU A 235 24.53 -11.88 -0.95
CA GLU A 235 25.78 -11.58 -0.24
C GLU A 235 25.52 -11.37 1.25
N ILE A 236 24.45 -10.64 1.63
CA ILE A 236 24.04 -10.48 3.04
C ILE A 236 23.74 -11.83 3.69
N LEU A 237 22.99 -12.73 3.03
CA LEU A 237 22.73 -14.07 3.58
C LEU A 237 24.03 -14.81 3.90
N THR A 238 25.04 -14.70 3.02
CA THR A 238 26.34 -15.34 3.20
C THR A 238 27.14 -14.69 4.33
N GLN A 239 27.27 -13.36 4.31
CA GLN A 239 28.06 -12.58 5.28
C GLN A 239 27.52 -12.71 6.71
N TYR A 240 26.19 -12.75 6.87
CA TYR A 240 25.53 -12.79 8.17
C TYR A 240 25.12 -14.21 8.60
N HIS A 241 25.51 -15.24 7.83
CA HIS A 241 25.20 -16.65 8.06
C HIS A 241 23.69 -16.92 8.24
N ILE A 242 22.88 -16.40 7.32
CA ILE A 242 21.42 -16.54 7.33
C ILE A 242 21.06 -17.67 6.36
N THR A 243 20.72 -18.82 6.91
CA THR A 243 20.34 -20.04 6.16
C THR A 243 18.84 -20.32 6.22
N SER A 244 18.13 -19.71 7.18
CA SER A 244 16.69 -19.86 7.36
C SER A 244 16.01 -18.54 7.75
N LEU A 245 14.67 -18.49 7.67
CA LEU A 245 13.89 -17.31 8.04
C LEU A 245 14.12 -16.87 9.49
N LYS A 246 14.40 -17.81 10.41
CA LYS A 246 14.62 -17.52 11.83
C LYS A 246 15.90 -16.72 12.09
N GLU A 247 16.84 -16.75 11.14
CA GLU A 247 18.14 -16.10 11.26
C GLU A 247 18.15 -14.72 10.60
N ILE A 248 17.02 -14.25 10.02
CA ILE A 248 16.93 -12.92 9.41
C ILE A 248 17.35 -11.82 10.39
N GLY A 249 17.06 -11.98 11.69
CA GLY A 249 17.46 -11.07 12.76
C GLY A 249 18.97 -10.81 12.86
N ASN A 250 19.80 -11.77 12.45
CA ASN A 250 21.26 -11.61 12.47
C ASN A 250 21.74 -10.41 11.65
N TYR A 251 20.98 -10.03 10.61
CA TYR A 251 21.34 -8.91 9.75
C TYR A 251 21.16 -7.55 10.46
N PRO A 252 19.94 -7.12 10.85
CA PRO A 252 19.77 -5.83 11.52
C PRO A 252 20.55 -5.76 12.83
N ASP A 253 20.69 -6.86 13.58
CA ASP A 253 21.44 -6.90 14.84
C ASP A 253 22.90 -6.45 14.70
N LYS A 254 23.60 -7.01 13.72
CA LYS A 254 25.00 -6.68 13.46
C LYS A 254 25.13 -5.37 12.67
N ARG A 255 24.30 -5.16 11.64
CA ARG A 255 24.39 -3.97 10.77
C ARG A 255 24.16 -2.66 11.53
N VAL A 256 23.26 -2.65 12.53
CA VAL A 256 23.07 -1.45 13.36
C VAL A 256 24.29 -1.16 14.22
N GLN A 257 24.99 -2.20 14.72
CA GLN A 257 26.23 -2.03 15.47
C GLN A 257 27.32 -1.44 14.55
N ASP A 258 27.52 -2.03 13.37
CA ASP A 258 28.50 -1.55 12.37
C ASP A 258 28.30 -0.06 12.06
N ILE A 259 27.05 0.36 11.81
CA ILE A 259 26.73 1.76 11.46
C ILE A 259 26.99 2.71 12.64
N ARG A 260 26.70 2.29 13.87
CA ARG A 260 26.94 3.11 15.06
C ARG A 260 28.43 3.33 15.30
N GLU A 261 29.26 2.35 15.02
CA GLU A 261 30.72 2.46 15.13
C GLU A 261 31.32 3.41 14.07
N LEU A 262 30.68 3.50 12.89
CA LEU A 262 31.09 4.39 11.81
C LEU A 262 30.71 5.87 12.04
N ASN A 263 30.01 6.21 13.12
CA ASN A 263 29.51 7.57 13.44
C ASN A 263 28.69 8.23 12.30
N ILE A 264 27.87 7.46 11.59
CA ILE A 264 26.98 7.94 10.51
C ILE A 264 25.56 8.22 11.03
#